data_AF-A0A2M7Y8S7-F1
#
_entry.id   AF-A0A2M7Y8S7-F1
#
_cell.length_a   1.000
_cell.length_b   1.000
_cell.length_c   1.000
_cell.angle_alpha   90.00
_cell.angle_beta   90.00
_cell.angle_gamma   90.00
#
_symmetry.space_group_name_H-M   'P 1'
#
loop_
_entity.id
_entity.type
_entity.pdbx_description
1 polymer ?
#
loop_
_entity_poly.entity_id
_entity_poly.type
_entity_poly.pdbx_seq_one_letter_code
_entity_poly.pdbx_strand_id
1 'polypeptide(L)'
;MRGPLYFLAAALVAVAAFWAYNVNYAAKAAQERVAALRQEIAREREAIAVLRAEWAYLAAPDRVRALARANDAALTLSPLAAASYVALDA
;
A
#
# COMPACT_ATOMS: atom_id res chain seq x y z
N MET A 1 64.42 2.16 -10.94
CA MET A 1 63.47 1.05 -11.16
C MET A 1 62.09 1.48 -10.66
N ARG A 2 61.23 2.03 -11.54
CA ARG A 2 59.90 2.58 -11.17
C ARG A 2 58.72 1.90 -11.87
N GLY A 3 58.98 1.14 -12.95
CA GLY A 3 57.97 0.39 -13.71
C GLY A 3 57.04 -0.50 -12.88
N PRO A 4 57.52 -1.32 -11.92
CA PRO A 4 56.64 -2.20 -11.15
C PRO A 4 55.65 -1.43 -10.25
N LEU A 5 56.02 -0.24 -9.76
CA LEU A 5 55.13 0.61 -8.96
C LEU A 5 53.96 1.15 -9.80
N TYR A 6 54.22 1.59 -11.03
CA TYR A 6 53.16 2.04 -11.94
C TYR A 6 52.23 0.90 -12.35
N PHE A 7 52.76 -0.29 -12.57
CA PHE A 7 51.96 -1.48 -12.87
C PHE A 7 51.05 -1.85 -11.70
N LEU A 8 51.58 -1.82 -10.48
CA LEU A 8 50.82 -2.09 -9.26
C LEU A 8 49.71 -1.03 -9.04
N ALA A 9 50.01 0.24 -9.28
CA ALA A 9 49.02 1.32 -9.19
C ALA A 9 47.90 1.15 -10.22
N ALA A 10 48.24 0.82 -11.48
CA ALA A 10 47.25 0.54 -12.51
C ALA A 10 46.37 -0.68 -12.16
N ALA A 11 46.96 -1.74 -11.61
CA ALA A 11 46.22 -2.91 -11.15
C ALA A 11 45.25 -2.57 -10.00
N LEU A 12 45.69 -1.77 -9.02
CA LEU A 12 44.83 -1.31 -7.93
C LEU A 12 43.65 -0.48 -8.44
N VAL A 13 43.89 0.43 -9.38
CA VAL A 13 42.81 1.24 -10.00
C VAL A 13 41.83 0.34 -10.76
N ALA A 14 42.32 -0.65 -11.52
CA ALA A 14 41.45 -1.59 -12.24
C ALA A 14 40.57 -2.43 -11.31
N VAL A 15 41.13 -2.91 -10.20
CA VAL A 15 40.38 -3.65 -9.16
C VAL A 15 39.33 -2.75 -8.51
N ALA A 16 39.68 -1.52 -8.16
CA ALA A 16 38.75 -0.56 -7.57
C ALA A 16 37.60 -0.21 -8.53
N ALA A 17 37.90 -0.02 -9.81
CA ALA A 17 36.88 0.22 -10.84
C ALA A 17 35.93 -0.97 -11.00
N PHE A 18 36.46 -2.18 -11.01
CA PHE A 18 35.66 -3.40 -11.07
C PHE A 18 34.78 -3.59 -9.82
N TRP A 19 35.33 -3.31 -8.64
CA TRP A 19 34.57 -3.39 -7.39
C TRP A 19 33.44 -2.36 -7.35
N ALA A 20 33.70 -1.11 -7.76
CA ALA A 20 32.68 -0.06 -7.85
C ALA A 20 31.56 -0.43 -8.83
N TYR A 21 31.90 -1.09 -9.94
CA TYR A 21 30.90 -1.59 -10.90
C TYR A 21 30.01 -2.67 -10.28
N ASN A 22 30.58 -3.61 -9.54
CA ASN A 22 29.83 -4.68 -8.87
C ASN A 22 28.94 -4.17 -7.73
N VAL A 23 29.43 -3.22 -6.93
CA VAL A 23 28.62 -2.58 -5.86
C VAL A 23 27.38 -1.90 -6.45
N ASN A 24 27.51 -1.31 -7.63
CA ASN A 24 26.40 -0.68 -8.32
C ASN A 24 25.31 -1.67 -8.76
N TYR A 25 25.65 -2.93 -9.03
CA TYR A 25 24.68 -3.95 -9.43
C TYR A 25 23.78 -4.40 -8.29
N ALA A 26 24.32 -4.52 -7.07
CA ALA A 26 23.53 -4.88 -5.90
C ALA A 26 22.46 -3.82 -5.57
N ALA A 27 22.76 -2.54 -5.82
CA ALA A 27 21.80 -1.46 -5.62
C ALA A 27 20.63 -1.50 -6.63
N LYS A 28 20.90 -1.83 -7.89
CA LYS A 28 19.89 -1.85 -8.96
C LYS A 28 18.81 -2.91 -8.72
N ALA A 29 19.19 -4.12 -8.30
CA ALA A 29 18.23 -5.20 -8.07
C ALA A 29 17.25 -4.87 -6.93
N ALA A 30 17.71 -4.20 -5.88
CA ALA A 30 16.85 -3.74 -4.79
C ALA A 30 15.89 -2.63 -5.25
N GLN A 31 16.36 -1.71 -6.09
CA GLN A 31 15.53 -0.64 -6.66
C GLN A 31 14.42 -1.17 -7.56
N GLU A 32 14.72 -2.15 -8.41
CA GLU A 32 13.71 -2.80 -9.27
C GLU A 32 12.61 -3.48 -8.45
N ARG A 33 12.97 -4.20 -7.38
CA ARG A 33 11.99 -4.83 -6.48
C ARG A 33 11.09 -3.80 -5.80
N VAL A 34 11.67 -2.69 -5.31
CA VAL A 34 10.89 -1.61 -4.70
C VAL A 34 9.95 -0.96 -5.73
N ALA A 35 10.39 -0.78 -6.96
CA ALA A 35 9.56 -0.24 -8.03
C ALA A 35 8.37 -1.16 -8.35
N ALA A 36 8.61 -2.48 -8.46
CA ALA A 36 7.56 -3.48 -8.68
C ALA A 36 6.52 -3.48 -7.54
N LEU A 37 6.98 -3.53 -6.28
CA LEU A 37 6.10 -3.47 -5.11
C LEU A 37 5.25 -2.20 -5.06
N ARG A 38 5.82 -1.05 -5.44
CA ARG A 38 5.06 0.22 -5.50
C ARG A 38 3.96 0.17 -6.54
N GLN A 39 4.20 -0.46 -7.69
CA GLN A 39 3.18 -0.63 -8.72
C GLN A 39 2.06 -1.57 -8.24
N GLU A 40 2.40 -2.65 -7.54
CA GLU A 40 1.41 -3.56 -6.95
C GLU A 40 0.54 -2.84 -5.90
N ILE A 41 1.16 -2.09 -4.99
CA ILE A 41 0.44 -1.29 -3.99
C ILE A 41 -0.50 -0.27 -4.66
N ALA A 42 -0.07 0.36 -5.75
CA ALA A 42 -0.92 1.31 -6.47
C ALA A 42 -2.18 0.64 -7.04
N ARG A 43 -2.04 -0.55 -7.64
CA ARG A 43 -3.19 -1.33 -8.16
C ARG A 43 -4.15 -1.74 -7.07
N GLU A 44 -3.63 -2.24 -5.94
CA GLU A 44 -4.47 -2.64 -4.81
C GLU A 44 -5.24 -1.45 -4.22
N ARG A 45 -4.60 -0.27 -4.15
CA ARG A 45 -5.26 0.96 -3.70
C ARG A 45 -6.40 1.39 -4.63
N GLU A 46 -6.23 1.24 -5.94
CA GLU A 46 -7.30 1.49 -6.90
C GLU A 46 -8.48 0.53 -6.69
N ALA A 47 -8.22 -0.77 -6.48
CA ALA A 47 -9.26 -1.75 -6.18
C ALA A 47 -10.03 -1.41 -4.89
N ILE A 48 -9.32 -1.01 -3.82
CA ILE A 48 -9.94 -0.56 -2.57
C ILE A 48 -10.78 0.70 -2.79
N ALA A 49 -10.33 1.64 -3.62
CA ALA A 49 -11.08 2.86 -3.90
C ALA A 49 -12.42 2.54 -4.59
N VAL A 50 -12.42 1.60 -5.55
CA VAL A 50 -13.65 1.12 -6.20
C VAL A 50 -14.58 0.46 -5.18
N LEU A 51 -14.07 -0.47 -4.37
CA LEU A 51 -14.88 -1.15 -3.34
C LEU A 51 -15.48 -0.16 -2.33
N ARG A 52 -14.73 0.87 -1.94
CA ARG A 52 -15.26 1.93 -1.06
C ARG A 52 -16.36 2.74 -1.72
N ALA A 53 -16.25 3.02 -3.02
CA ALA A 53 -17.29 3.71 -3.77
C ALA A 53 -18.57 2.85 -3.88
N GLU A 54 -18.42 1.56 -4.15
CA GLU A 54 -19.54 0.60 -4.15
C GLU A 54 -20.20 0.51 -2.77
N TRP A 55 -19.39 0.47 -1.72
CA TRP A 55 -19.91 0.43 -0.35
C TRP A 55 -20.64 1.72 0.02
N ALA A 56 -20.10 2.88 -0.36
CA ALA A 56 -20.78 4.17 -0.16
C ALA A 56 -22.12 4.23 -0.91
N TYR A 57 -22.18 3.65 -2.10
CA TYR A 57 -23.43 3.52 -2.85
C TYR A 57 -24.44 2.58 -2.18
N LEU A 58 -23.98 1.42 -1.67
CA LEU A 58 -24.84 0.44 -1.00
C LEU A 58 -25.31 0.90 0.38
N ALA A 59 -24.46 1.59 1.14
CA ALA A 59 -24.73 2.03 2.51
C ALA A 59 -25.55 3.33 2.59
N ALA A 60 -26.00 3.88 1.45
CA ALA A 60 -26.81 5.09 1.42
C ALA A 60 -28.01 4.95 2.39
N PRO A 61 -28.07 5.78 3.46
CA PRO A 61 -28.98 5.55 4.58
C PRO A 61 -30.44 5.62 4.15
N ASP A 62 -30.76 6.40 3.11
CA ASP A 62 -32.11 6.50 2.56
C ASP A 62 -32.56 5.17 1.93
N ARG A 63 -31.66 4.47 1.24
CA ARG A 63 -31.95 3.16 0.63
C ARG A 63 -32.09 2.07 1.69
N VAL A 64 -31.23 2.09 2.71
CA VAL A 64 -31.33 1.16 3.85
C VAL A 64 -32.63 1.38 4.63
N ARG A 65 -33.01 2.64 4.90
CA ARG A 65 -34.30 2.98 5.55
C ARG A 65 -35.50 2.59 4.70
N ALA A 66 -35.43 2.76 3.38
CA ALA A 66 -36.50 2.34 2.47
C ALA A 66 -36.66 0.81 2.43
N LEU A 67 -35.55 0.06 2.35
CA LEU A 67 -35.56 -1.41 2.42
C LEU A 67 -36.04 -1.93 3.77
N ALA A 68 -35.67 -1.29 4.88
CA ALA A 68 -36.15 -1.63 6.21
C ALA A 68 -37.67 -1.45 6.32
N ARG A 69 -38.19 -0.27 5.93
CA ARG A 69 -39.65 0.00 5.93
C ARG A 69 -40.42 -0.95 5.02
N ALA A 70 -39.88 -1.30 3.86
CA ALA A 70 -40.52 -2.23 2.93
C ALA A 70 -40.57 -3.68 3.46
N ASN A 71 -39.66 -4.05 4.37
CA ASN A 71 -39.59 -5.38 4.98
C ASN A 71 -40.02 -5.39 6.47
N ASP A 72 -40.74 -4.36 6.93
CA ASP A 72 -41.17 -4.21 8.33
C ASP A 72 -41.92 -5.44 8.86
N ALA A 73 -42.73 -6.09 8.01
CA ALA A 73 -43.49 -7.30 8.37
C ALA A 73 -42.59 -8.53 8.64
N ALA A 74 -41.37 -8.56 8.09
CA ALA A 74 -40.42 -9.66 8.25
C ALA A 74 -39.34 -9.36 9.30
N LEU A 75 -38.94 -8.09 9.45
CA LEU A 75 -37.81 -7.72 10.31
C LEU A 75 -38.20 -7.18 11.70
N THR A 76 -39.46 -6.83 11.97
CA THR A 76 -39.91 -6.28 13.29
C THR A 76 -38.93 -5.25 13.89
N LEU A 77 -38.33 -4.41 13.05
CA LEU A 77 -37.32 -3.44 13.46
C LEU A 77 -38.00 -2.25 14.14
N SER A 78 -38.00 -2.23 15.48
CA SER A 78 -38.40 -1.05 16.24
C SER A 78 -37.26 -0.02 16.25
N PRO A 79 -37.53 1.29 15.99
CA PRO A 79 -36.49 2.31 16.01
C PRO A 79 -35.88 2.38 17.42
N LEU A 80 -34.55 2.23 17.50
CA LEU A 80 -33.81 2.37 18.75
C LEU A 80 -33.99 3.80 19.27
N ALA A 81 -34.76 3.97 20.34
CA ALA A 81 -34.97 5.27 20.95
C ALA A 81 -33.66 5.80 21.53
N ALA A 82 -33.38 7.09 21.33
CA ALA A 82 -32.19 7.81 21.78
C ALA A 82 -31.95 7.76 23.31
N ALA A 83 -32.87 7.17 24.09
CA ALA A 83 -32.71 6.92 25.52
C ALA A 83 -31.73 5.76 25.84
N SER A 84 -31.23 5.03 24.83
CA SER A 84 -30.32 3.88 25.00
C SER A 84 -28.84 4.20 24.78
N TYR A 85 -28.48 5.47 24.59
CA TYR A 85 -27.08 5.89 24.64
C TYR A 85 -26.64 5.91 26.12
N VAL A 86 -25.97 4.85 26.55
CA VAL A 86 -25.14 4.90 27.76
C VAL A 86 -24.01 5.88 27.46
N ALA A 87 -24.04 7.05 28.10
CA ALA A 87 -22.89 7.94 28.15
C ALA A 87 -21.75 7.14 28.80
N LEU A 88 -20.73 6.80 28.02
CA LEU A 88 -19.47 6.32 28.56
C LEU A 88 -18.79 7.55 29.16
N ASP A 89 -19.02 7.75 30.46
CA ASP A 89 -18.34 8.74 31.27
C ASP A 89 -16.82 8.49 31.21
N ALA A 90 -16.06 9.57 31.04
CA ALA A 90 -14.62 9.63 30.83
C ALA A 90 -13.80 9.50 32.13
#